data_AF-A0A644SJ50-F1
#
_entry.id   AF-A0A644SJ50-F1
#
_cell.length_a   1.000
_cell.length_b   1.000
_cell.length_c   1.000
_cell.angle_alpha   90.00
_cell.angle_beta   90.00
_cell.angle_gamma   90.00
#
_symmetry.space_group_name_H-M   'P 1'
#
loop_
_entity.id
_entity.type
_entity.pdbx_description
1 polymer ?
#
loop_
_entity_poly.entity_id
_entity_poly.type
_entity_poly.pdbx_seq_one_letter_code
_entity_poly.pdbx_strand_id
1 'polypeptide(L)'
;MKKRLFSLILGLVFTLNFAQEKTLNDILAGPWKGFSSEQIPNMGEVNTGVYMKLVFNEKIDGSKTEYPFYGTNQVEFIYTNNFGTKTYFATVNVSGVFNLKDKTLYVNDDSFASYDTLPDGMNWELGKFKVTVYRDQDHTGFFLLKGVTLDNQGYAKSGSKVYYTTDMNYNPWKQKY
;
A
#
# COMPACT_ATOMS: atom_id res chain seq x y z
N MET A 1 27.98 46.94 -35.88
CA MET A 1 26.53 46.94 -35.58
C MET A 1 25.96 45.53 -35.81
N LYS A 2 25.32 44.92 -34.80
CA LYS A 2 24.15 43.99 -34.86
C LYS A 2 24.27 42.78 -35.84
N LYS A 3 24.21 41.50 -35.45
CA LYS A 3 23.32 40.77 -34.53
C LYS A 3 23.93 39.42 -34.13
N ARG A 4 23.75 39.03 -32.87
CA ARG A 4 23.72 37.62 -32.43
C ARG A 4 22.46 36.95 -33.01
N LEU A 5 22.56 35.72 -33.50
CA LEU A 5 21.45 34.77 -33.58
C LEU A 5 22.09 33.36 -33.55
N PHE A 6 22.21 32.75 -32.38
CA PHE A 6 21.30 31.69 -31.95
C PHE A 6 21.07 30.61 -33.01
N SER A 7 21.90 29.57 -32.97
CA SER A 7 21.44 28.21 -33.28
C SER A 7 22.21 27.23 -32.39
N LEU A 8 21.86 27.28 -31.11
CA LEU A 8 22.15 26.22 -30.15
C LEU A 8 20.80 25.60 -29.75
N ILE A 9 19.99 25.27 -30.77
CA ILE A 9 18.73 24.55 -30.64
C ILE A 9 18.81 23.39 -31.63
N LEU A 10 19.69 22.43 -31.38
CA LEU A 10 19.59 21.09 -31.94
C LEU A 10 20.57 20.21 -31.16
N GLY A 11 20.08 19.52 -30.14
CA GLY A 11 20.89 18.59 -29.35
C GLY A 11 20.42 18.42 -27.92
N LEU A 12 19.71 19.40 -27.36
CA LEU A 12 18.77 19.16 -26.26
C LEU A 12 17.47 18.59 -26.85
N VAL A 13 17.60 17.40 -27.47
CA VAL A 13 16.59 16.37 -27.24
C VAL A 13 16.79 16.03 -25.77
N PHE A 14 16.23 16.88 -24.91
CA PHE A 14 15.87 16.46 -23.58
C PHE A 14 15.11 15.16 -23.82
N THR A 15 15.71 14.05 -23.42
CA THR A 15 14.97 12.87 -23.01
C THR A 15 14.08 13.34 -21.88
N LEU A 16 12.96 13.97 -22.26
CA LEU A 16 11.80 14.11 -21.43
C LEU A 16 11.38 12.66 -21.24
N ASN A 17 11.94 12.04 -20.21
CA ASN A 17 11.30 10.94 -19.52
C ASN A 17 10.00 11.53 -18.98
N PHE A 18 9.02 11.71 -19.88
CA PHE A 18 7.64 11.74 -19.49
C PHE A 18 7.42 10.36 -18.91
N ALA A 19 7.58 10.24 -17.59
CA ALA A 19 7.03 9.10 -16.87
C ALA A 19 5.56 9.07 -17.29
N GLN A 20 5.21 8.11 -18.15
CA GLN A 20 3.87 7.99 -18.68
C GLN A 20 2.93 7.91 -17.49
N GLU A 21 2.02 8.88 -17.38
CA GLU A 21 1.12 8.97 -16.24
C GLU A 21 0.29 7.68 -16.19
N LYS A 22 0.54 6.83 -15.19
CA LYS A 22 -0.21 5.59 -15.01
C LYS A 22 -1.67 5.94 -14.73
N THR A 23 -2.60 5.21 -15.34
CA THR A 23 -4.01 5.43 -15.03
C THR A 23 -4.32 4.96 -13.61
N LEU A 24 -5.39 5.49 -12.99
CA LEU A 24 -5.82 5.05 -11.66
C LEU A 24 -6.07 3.54 -11.61
N ASN A 25 -6.58 2.96 -12.70
CA ASN A 25 -6.75 1.52 -12.86
C ASN A 25 -5.41 0.78 -12.83
N ASP A 26 -4.40 1.28 -13.54
CA ASP A 26 -3.05 0.65 -13.56
C ASP A 26 -2.35 0.73 -12.21
N ILE A 27 -2.59 1.83 -11.48
CA ILE A 27 -2.04 2.06 -10.13
C ILE A 27 -2.68 1.09 -9.14
N LEU A 28 -4.00 0.95 -9.16
CA LEU A 28 -4.73 0.13 -8.19
C LEU A 28 -4.60 -1.37 -8.46
N ALA A 29 -4.54 -1.79 -9.73
CA ALA A 29 -4.31 -3.19 -10.11
C ALA A 29 -2.84 -3.62 -9.98
N GLY A 30 -1.93 -2.66 -9.78
CA GLY A 30 -0.52 -2.93 -9.52
C GLY A 30 -0.26 -3.53 -8.15
N PRO A 31 0.93 -4.14 -7.94
CA PRO A 31 1.34 -4.58 -6.62
C PRO A 31 1.65 -3.39 -5.71
N TRP A 32 1.29 -3.53 -4.44
CA TRP A 32 1.51 -2.55 -3.39
C TRP A 32 2.36 -3.19 -2.30
N LYS A 33 3.42 -2.49 -1.88
CA LYS A 33 4.18 -2.86 -0.69
C LYS A 33 3.90 -1.85 0.40
N GLY A 34 3.66 -2.33 1.59
CA GLY A 34 3.21 -1.52 2.70
C GLY A 34 3.70 -1.99 4.04
N PHE A 35 3.32 -1.17 5.00
CA PHE A 35 3.76 -1.21 6.38
C PHE A 35 2.55 -0.84 7.22
N SER A 36 2.26 -1.65 8.22
CA SER A 36 1.30 -1.31 9.25
C SER A 36 1.98 -1.25 10.61
N SER A 37 1.50 -0.33 11.44
CA SER A 37 1.84 -0.30 12.85
C SER A 37 0.59 -0.27 13.71
N GLU A 38 0.62 -1.01 14.81
CA GLU A 38 -0.46 -1.08 15.79
C GLU A 38 0.13 -1.02 17.20
N GLN A 39 -0.55 -0.27 18.08
CA GLN A 39 -0.18 -0.20 19.50
C GLN A 39 -0.88 -1.32 20.24
N ILE A 40 -0.12 -2.33 20.66
CA ILE A 40 -0.66 -3.50 21.36
C ILE A 40 -0.37 -3.37 22.86
N PRO A 41 -1.39 -3.49 23.73
CA PRO A 41 -1.18 -3.49 25.18
C PRO A 41 -0.11 -4.50 25.59
N ASN A 42 0.83 -4.06 26.42
CA ASN A 42 1.95 -4.87 26.95
C ASN A 42 3.02 -5.32 25.94
N MET A 43 2.83 -5.09 24.63
CA MET A 43 3.85 -5.35 23.59
C MET A 43 4.43 -4.07 22.98
N GLY A 44 3.74 -2.94 23.11
CA GLY A 44 4.15 -1.66 22.52
C GLY A 44 3.80 -1.57 21.04
N GLU A 45 4.57 -0.79 20.28
CA GLU A 45 4.36 -0.65 18.84
C GLU A 45 4.82 -1.91 18.10
N VAL A 46 3.86 -2.61 17.50
CA VAL A 46 4.12 -3.74 16.62
C VAL A 46 4.03 -3.31 15.18
N ASN A 47 5.03 -3.69 14.40
CA ASN A 47 5.20 -3.29 13.02
C ASN A 47 5.17 -4.51 12.11
N THR A 48 4.38 -4.43 11.04
CA THR A 48 4.20 -5.52 10.07
C THR A 48 4.45 -5.03 8.65
N GLY A 49 5.14 -5.85 7.86
CA GLY A 49 5.24 -5.66 6.42
C GLY A 49 4.01 -6.26 5.75
N VAL A 50 3.50 -5.60 4.71
CA VAL A 50 2.35 -6.10 3.94
C VAL A 50 2.64 -5.97 2.47
N TYR A 51 2.33 -6.98 1.68
CA TYR A 51 2.32 -6.93 0.24
C TYR A 51 0.91 -7.22 -0.26
N MET A 52 0.31 -6.28 -0.97
CA MET A 52 -1.06 -6.35 -1.43
C MET A 52 -1.10 -6.38 -2.96
N LYS A 53 -1.91 -7.29 -3.52
CA LYS A 53 -2.19 -7.35 -4.94
C LYS A 53 -3.69 -7.47 -5.16
N LEU A 54 -4.26 -6.50 -5.86
CA LEU A 54 -5.70 -6.40 -6.10
C LEU A 54 -6.06 -6.71 -7.55
N VAL A 55 -7.23 -7.28 -7.75
CA VAL A 55 -7.85 -7.57 -9.04
C VAL A 55 -9.27 -7.02 -9.02
N PHE A 56 -9.53 -6.04 -9.88
CA PHE A 56 -10.84 -5.43 -10.01
C PHE A 56 -11.72 -6.25 -10.94
N ASN A 57 -13.00 -6.40 -10.58
CA ASN A 57 -13.97 -7.14 -11.39
C ASN A 57 -14.32 -6.41 -12.70
N GLU A 58 -14.15 -5.09 -12.70
CA GLU A 58 -14.44 -4.23 -13.84
C GLU A 58 -13.44 -3.07 -13.90
N LYS A 59 -13.31 -2.45 -15.09
CA LYS A 59 -12.40 -1.33 -15.29
C LYS A 59 -12.90 -0.08 -14.56
N ILE A 60 -12.01 0.62 -13.88
CA ILE A 60 -12.32 1.92 -13.24
C ILE A 60 -12.39 3.00 -14.33
N ASP A 61 -13.60 3.27 -14.82
CA ASP A 61 -13.88 4.15 -15.96
C ASP A 61 -14.65 5.44 -15.61
N GLY A 62 -15.04 5.61 -14.35
CA GLY A 62 -15.81 6.75 -13.88
C GLY A 62 -17.33 6.64 -14.10
N SER A 63 -17.82 5.53 -14.64
CA SER A 63 -19.27 5.30 -14.83
C SER A 63 -20.01 5.04 -13.52
N LYS A 64 -19.30 4.61 -12.48
CA LYS A 64 -19.86 4.26 -11.17
C LYS A 64 -19.05 4.90 -10.05
N THR A 65 -19.66 4.96 -8.86
CA THR A 65 -18.97 5.42 -7.65
C THR A 65 -18.18 4.30 -6.98
N GLU A 66 -18.60 3.05 -7.12
CA GLU A 66 -18.04 1.91 -6.40
C GLU A 66 -17.63 0.79 -7.35
N TYR A 67 -16.42 0.27 -7.12
CA TYR A 67 -15.79 -0.76 -7.95
C TYR A 67 -15.33 -1.93 -7.06
N PRO A 68 -15.98 -3.09 -7.12
CA PRO A 68 -15.60 -4.24 -6.31
C PRO A 68 -14.31 -4.89 -6.82
N PHE A 69 -13.53 -5.44 -5.89
CA PHE A 69 -12.30 -6.15 -6.18
C PHE A 69 -12.13 -7.36 -5.26
N TYR A 70 -11.24 -8.27 -5.66
CA TYR A 70 -10.68 -9.33 -4.84
C TYR A 70 -9.16 -9.35 -4.97
N GLY A 71 -8.46 -10.09 -4.13
CA GLY A 71 -7.00 -10.13 -4.21
C GLY A 71 -6.36 -10.97 -3.13
N THR A 72 -5.06 -10.75 -2.95
CA THR A 72 -4.29 -11.36 -1.87
C THR A 72 -3.42 -10.34 -1.16
N ASN A 73 -3.32 -10.52 0.16
CA ASN A 73 -2.35 -9.89 1.03
C ASN A 73 -1.35 -10.93 1.51
N GLN A 74 -0.07 -10.64 1.39
CA GLN A 74 0.98 -11.36 2.08
C GLN A 74 1.48 -10.49 3.23
N VAL A 75 1.30 -10.97 4.46
CA VAL A 75 1.70 -10.27 5.68
C VAL A 75 3.00 -10.87 6.20
N GLU A 76 3.92 -10.00 6.60
CA GLU A 76 5.19 -10.32 7.22
C GLU A 76 5.20 -9.77 8.66
N PHE A 77 5.38 -10.66 9.63
CA PHE A 77 5.53 -10.32 11.04
C PHE A 77 6.94 -10.68 11.53
N ILE A 78 7.68 -9.67 11.99
CA ILE A 78 9.03 -9.84 12.53
C ILE A 78 8.93 -9.82 14.05
N TYR A 79 9.26 -10.94 14.68
CA TYR A 79 9.22 -11.11 16.13
C TYR A 79 10.63 -11.25 16.69
N THR A 80 10.95 -10.46 17.71
CA THR A 80 12.24 -10.53 18.42
C THR A 80 12.00 -10.80 19.89
N ASN A 81 12.65 -11.83 20.43
CA ASN A 81 12.65 -12.17 21.84
C ASN A 81 14.06 -12.51 22.33
N ASN A 82 14.17 -13.01 23.57
CA ASN A 82 15.45 -13.35 24.21
C ASN A 82 16.25 -14.45 23.47
N PHE A 83 15.62 -15.18 22.53
CA PHE A 83 16.26 -16.26 21.77
C PHE A 83 16.62 -15.83 20.33
N GLY A 84 16.28 -14.61 19.92
CA GLY A 84 16.64 -14.04 18.63
C GLY A 84 15.46 -13.42 17.88
N THR A 85 15.71 -13.10 16.61
CA THR A 85 14.71 -12.55 15.68
C THR A 85 14.26 -13.62 14.70
N LYS A 86 12.95 -13.77 14.51
CA LYS A 86 12.35 -14.65 13.50
C LYS A 86 11.22 -13.93 12.76
N THR A 87 11.12 -14.23 11.47
CA THR A 87 10.06 -13.71 10.59
C THR A 87 9.02 -14.79 10.33
N TYR A 88 7.74 -14.39 10.33
CA TYR A 88 6.57 -15.23 10.10
C TYR A 88 5.73 -14.63 8.98
N PHE A 89 5.09 -15.48 8.19
CA PHE A 89 4.30 -15.09 7.03
C PHE A 89 2.86 -15.60 7.10
N ALA A 90 1.94 -14.80 6.57
CA ALA A 90 0.58 -15.22 6.27
C ALA A 90 0.19 -14.74 4.86
N THR A 91 -0.58 -15.56 4.14
CA THR A 91 -1.25 -15.17 2.91
C THR A 91 -2.75 -15.17 3.15
N VAL A 92 -3.39 -14.04 2.88
CA VAL A 92 -4.80 -13.77 3.16
C VAL A 92 -5.49 -13.42 1.84
N ASN A 93 -6.60 -14.09 1.55
CA ASN A 93 -7.50 -13.70 0.48
C ASN A 93 -8.30 -12.49 0.94
N VAL A 94 -8.40 -11.48 0.09
CA VAL A 94 -9.11 -10.24 0.41
C VAL A 94 -10.18 -9.92 -0.63
N SER A 95 -11.19 -9.20 -0.18
CA SER A 95 -12.21 -8.59 -1.03
C SER A 95 -12.51 -7.19 -0.55
N GLY A 96 -13.17 -6.40 -1.40
CA GLY A 96 -13.56 -5.07 -1.00
C GLY A 96 -14.14 -4.23 -2.11
N VAL A 97 -14.25 -2.94 -1.81
CA VAL A 97 -14.80 -1.94 -2.71
C VAL A 97 -13.87 -0.73 -2.76
N PHE A 98 -13.53 -0.31 -3.96
CA PHE A 98 -12.94 1.00 -4.20
C PHE A 98 -14.04 2.03 -4.46
N ASN A 99 -14.10 3.06 -3.62
CA ASN A 99 -14.98 4.19 -3.80
C ASN A 99 -14.23 5.31 -4.54
N LEU A 100 -14.69 5.63 -5.75
CA LEU A 100 -14.05 6.61 -6.63
C LEU A 100 -14.21 8.05 -6.11
N LYS A 101 -15.30 8.35 -5.41
CA LYS A 101 -15.62 9.71 -4.93
C LYS A 101 -14.61 10.18 -3.89
N ASP A 102 -14.28 9.31 -2.93
CA ASP A 102 -13.31 9.60 -1.86
C ASP A 102 -11.95 8.93 -2.09
N LYS A 103 -11.79 8.23 -3.23
CA LYS A 103 -10.59 7.48 -3.62
C LYS A 103 -10.14 6.49 -2.54
N THR A 104 -11.08 5.83 -1.88
CA THR A 104 -10.79 4.94 -0.75
C THR A 104 -11.07 3.49 -1.08
N LEU A 105 -10.13 2.62 -0.71
CA LEU A 105 -10.29 1.18 -0.66
C LEU A 105 -10.81 0.80 0.72
N TYR A 106 -11.97 0.13 0.75
CA TYR A 106 -12.47 -0.59 1.91
C TYR A 106 -12.19 -2.06 1.69
N VAL A 107 -11.31 -2.63 2.51
CA VAL A 107 -10.79 -3.99 2.29
C VAL A 107 -11.13 -4.87 3.47
N ASN A 108 -11.56 -6.08 3.17
CA ASN A 108 -11.90 -7.14 4.11
C ASN A 108 -10.95 -8.32 3.88
N ASP A 109 -10.34 -8.80 4.95
CA ASP A 109 -9.66 -10.09 4.96
C ASP A 109 -10.72 -11.19 5.05
N ASP A 110 -10.82 -12.02 4.01
CA ASP A 110 -11.88 -13.03 3.90
C ASP A 110 -11.46 -14.36 4.54
N SER A 111 -10.25 -14.82 4.22
CA SER A 111 -9.74 -16.13 4.68
C SER A 111 -8.22 -16.22 4.57
N PHE A 112 -7.60 -17.02 5.43
CA PHE A 112 -6.20 -17.40 5.25
C PHE A 112 -6.06 -18.44 4.14
N ALA A 113 -5.26 -18.14 3.12
CA ALA A 113 -4.80 -19.11 2.14
C ALA A 113 -3.67 -19.97 2.70
N SER A 114 -2.79 -19.38 3.52
CA SER A 114 -1.71 -20.06 4.25
C SER A 114 -1.21 -19.18 5.39
N TYR A 115 -0.60 -19.77 6.42
CA TYR A 115 0.06 -19.02 7.48
C TYR A 115 1.05 -19.87 8.29
N ASP A 116 2.09 -19.23 8.80
CA ASP A 116 3.00 -19.80 9.78
C ASP A 116 2.37 -19.79 11.18
N THR A 117 2.66 -20.79 12.01
CA THR A 117 2.30 -20.76 13.43
C THR A 117 3.11 -19.68 14.16
N LEU A 118 2.42 -18.77 14.84
CA LEU A 118 3.04 -17.71 15.63
C LEU A 118 3.52 -18.21 17.01
N PRO A 119 4.54 -17.57 17.60
CA PRO A 119 5.07 -17.95 18.91
C PRO A 119 4.20 -17.40 20.06
N ASP A 120 4.49 -17.83 21.29
CA ASP A 120 4.01 -17.23 22.54
C ASP A 120 2.48 -17.07 22.63
N GLY A 121 1.74 -18.04 22.06
CA GLY A 121 0.28 -18.07 22.10
C GLY A 121 -0.41 -17.03 21.20
N MET A 122 0.36 -16.30 20.38
CA MET A 122 -0.19 -15.36 19.40
C MET A 122 -0.92 -16.09 18.28
N ASN A 123 -1.91 -15.43 17.69
CA ASN A 123 -2.67 -15.94 16.56
C ASN A 123 -2.77 -14.87 15.47
N TRP A 124 -2.86 -15.31 14.22
CA TRP A 124 -3.24 -14.43 13.14
C TRP A 124 -4.74 -14.12 13.24
N GLU A 125 -5.10 -12.86 13.01
CA GLU A 125 -6.49 -12.42 12.96
C GLU A 125 -6.79 -11.83 11.58
N LEU A 126 -7.96 -12.17 11.04
CA LEU A 126 -8.48 -11.53 9.84
C LEU A 126 -9.01 -10.15 10.22
N GLY A 127 -8.58 -9.12 9.49
CA GLY A 127 -8.92 -7.75 9.77
C GLY A 127 -9.73 -7.08 8.66
N LYS A 128 -9.98 -5.80 8.89
CA LYS A 128 -10.52 -4.87 7.89
C LYS A 128 -9.63 -3.65 7.87
N PHE A 129 -9.43 -3.06 6.70
CA PHE A 129 -8.67 -1.82 6.58
C PHE A 129 -9.31 -0.87 5.59
N LYS A 130 -9.14 0.42 5.88
CA LYS A 130 -9.58 1.52 5.04
C LYS A 130 -8.34 2.30 4.64
N VAL A 131 -8.07 2.41 3.34
CA VAL A 131 -6.92 3.18 2.84
C VAL A 131 -7.32 4.07 1.67
N THR A 132 -6.89 5.32 1.72
CA THR A 132 -7.16 6.34 0.70
C THR A 132 -5.96 6.49 -0.22
N VAL A 133 -6.22 6.65 -1.52
CA VAL A 133 -5.20 6.87 -2.56
C VAL A 133 -4.79 8.34 -2.56
N TYR A 134 -3.50 8.58 -2.40
CA TYR A 134 -2.86 9.88 -2.52
C TYR A 134 -1.87 9.85 -3.69
N ARG A 135 -1.84 10.95 -4.44
CA ARG A 135 -0.78 11.24 -5.41
C ARG A 135 0.28 12.07 -4.69
N ASP A 136 1.54 11.68 -4.80
CA ASP A 136 2.64 12.48 -4.32
C ASP A 136 2.86 13.67 -5.28
N GLN A 137 2.85 14.88 -4.72
CA GLN A 137 3.02 16.11 -5.50
C GLN A 137 4.49 16.36 -5.86
N ASP A 138 5.42 15.84 -5.07
CA ASP A 138 6.86 16.05 -5.21
C ASP A 138 7.49 14.98 -6.11
N HIS A 139 6.86 13.81 -6.23
CA HIS A 139 7.34 12.68 -7.04
C HIS A 139 6.31 12.28 -8.11
N THR A 140 6.50 12.79 -9.33
CA THR A 140 5.60 12.49 -10.47
C THR A 140 5.55 10.98 -10.73
N GLY A 141 4.35 10.40 -10.66
CA GLY A 141 4.11 8.97 -10.87
C GLY A 141 4.16 8.09 -9.61
N PHE A 142 4.45 8.68 -8.44
CA PHE A 142 4.42 7.98 -7.17
C PHE A 142 3.04 8.12 -6.50
N PHE A 143 2.57 7.01 -5.94
CA PHE A 143 1.26 6.92 -5.29
C PHE A 143 1.40 6.23 -3.93
N LEU A 144 0.60 6.70 -3.00
CA LEU A 144 0.54 6.20 -1.63
C LEU A 144 -0.89 5.77 -1.31
N LEU A 145 -1.05 4.61 -0.70
CA LEU A 145 -2.25 4.27 0.04
C LEU A 145 -1.99 4.54 1.50
N LYS A 146 -2.85 5.29 2.17
CA LYS A 146 -2.72 5.55 3.61
C LYS A 146 -4.05 5.41 4.30
N GLY A 147 -4.04 4.80 5.48
CA GLY A 147 -5.21 4.78 6.35
C GLY A 147 -4.99 3.99 7.63
N VAL A 148 -6.00 3.21 8.00
CA VAL A 148 -6.15 2.62 9.34
C VAL A 148 -6.74 1.21 9.26
N THR A 149 -6.52 0.41 10.31
CA THR A 149 -7.29 -0.82 10.51
C THR A 149 -8.63 -0.47 11.15
N LEU A 150 -9.64 -1.28 10.86
CA LEU A 150 -11.00 -1.11 11.38
C LEU A 150 -11.31 -2.20 12.40
N ASP A 151 -12.14 -1.88 13.38
CA ASP A 151 -12.76 -2.86 14.27
C ASP A 151 -13.93 -3.59 13.60
N ASN A 152 -14.55 -4.51 14.34
CA ASN A 152 -15.65 -5.32 13.81
C ASN A 152 -16.89 -4.49 13.45
N GLN A 153 -17.02 -3.31 14.03
CA GLN A 153 -18.09 -2.34 13.79
C GLN A 153 -17.75 -1.37 12.65
N GLY A 154 -16.53 -1.42 12.12
CA GLY A 154 -16.07 -0.57 11.02
C GLY A 154 -15.49 0.78 11.47
N TYR A 155 -15.22 0.97 12.76
CA TYR A 155 -14.55 2.17 13.27
C TYR A 155 -13.04 2.00 13.23
N ALA A 156 -12.33 3.11 13.05
CA ALA A 156 -10.87 3.12 13.06
C ALA A 156 -10.33 2.64 14.43
N LYS A 157 -9.50 1.60 14.44
CA LYS A 157 -8.79 1.17 15.65
C LYS A 157 -7.80 2.24 16.07
N SER A 158 -7.88 2.68 17.33
CA SER A 158 -6.99 3.70 17.89
C SER A 158 -5.53 3.27 17.79
N GLY A 159 -4.65 4.18 17.35
CA GLY A 159 -3.21 3.92 17.22
C GLY A 159 -2.81 3.06 16.02
N SER A 160 -3.76 2.55 15.24
CA SER A 160 -3.47 1.81 14.01
C SER A 160 -3.11 2.74 12.86
N LYS A 161 -2.13 2.33 12.05
CA LYS A 161 -1.79 3.02 10.80
C LYS A 161 -1.39 1.99 9.75
N VAL A 162 -1.81 2.23 8.51
CA VAL A 162 -1.47 1.40 7.36
C VAL A 162 -1.01 2.29 6.22
N TYR A 163 0.12 1.96 5.61
CA TYR A 163 0.71 2.70 4.49
C TYR A 163 1.14 1.71 3.41
N TYR A 164 0.83 1.99 2.16
CA TYR A 164 1.36 1.26 1.02
C TYR A 164 1.91 2.22 -0.03
N THR A 165 2.86 1.73 -0.82
CA THR A 165 3.43 2.41 -1.98
C THR A 165 3.58 1.44 -3.15
N THR A 166 3.58 2.01 -4.35
CA THR A 166 3.91 1.30 -5.60
C THR A 166 5.41 1.15 -5.82
N ASP A 167 6.25 1.83 -5.03
CA ASP A 167 7.70 1.65 -5.05
C ASP A 167 8.11 0.46 -4.17
N MET A 168 8.49 -0.63 -4.82
CA MET A 168 8.92 -1.86 -4.17
C MET A 168 10.23 -1.71 -3.38
N ASN A 169 11.02 -0.66 -3.66
CA ASN A 169 12.29 -0.37 -3.00
C ASN A 169 12.12 0.54 -1.77
N TYR A 170 10.98 1.20 -1.63
CA TYR A 170 10.70 2.02 -0.47
C TYR A 170 10.59 1.15 0.79
N ASN A 171 11.43 1.46 1.77
CA ASN A 171 11.42 0.83 3.07
C ASN A 171 11.50 1.93 4.16
N PRO A 172 10.40 2.24 4.87
CA PRO A 172 10.39 3.25 5.91
C PRO A 172 11.27 2.86 7.10
N TRP A 173 11.59 1.57 7.29
CA TRP A 173 12.52 1.10 8.33
C TRP A 173 13.96 1.52 8.06
N LYS A 174 14.32 1.79 6.81
CA LYS A 174 15.67 2.25 6.42
C LYS A 174 15.82 3.77 6.41
N GLN A 175 14.74 4.53 6.66
CA GLN A 175 14.80 5.99 6.72
C GLN A 175 15.15 6.55 8.11
N LYS A 176 15.39 5.69 9.11
CA LYS A 176 16.15 6.10 10.28
C LYS A 176 17.63 6.04 9.92
N TYR A 177 18.17 7.20 9.50
CA TYR A 177 19.49 7.79 9.78
C TYR A 177 19.79 8.85 8.71
#